data_AF-A0A1H3ZHR3-F1
#
_entry.id   AF-A0A1H3ZHR3-F1
#
_cell.length_a   1.000
_cell.length_b   1.000
_cell.length_c   1.000
_cell.angle_alpha   90.00
_cell.angle_beta   90.00
_cell.angle_gamma   90.00
#
_symmetry.space_group_name_H-M   'P 1'
#
loop_
_entity.id
_entity.type
_entity.pdbx_description
1 polymer ?
#
loop_
_entity_poly.entity_id
_entity_poly.type
_entity_poly.pdbx_seq_one_letter_code
_entity_poly.pdbx_strand_id
1 'polypeptide(L)'
;MITSHQKQCKLFLDNESYAFDVKGDFFWGEEELLFKEDDNIISKMDWKKEGYKVVQAFYNDEFSRLKKATTNQIIKAIQANNIPCDPDTFCLAKYHEVVTTNALHGKVIEITKNLENKDLDFDIEVLAQRFGAILGYDLTSWIEELQKSHIQIRISRPNSLDINPPHRDGYLSYWEDIINVWVPIEGCNERSSLPVFSGSHLIPENEILRTESKGAEINGNLYYVPCILETKSGPISMLRPNPMEGEALLFTPFLIHGAAVNKNTDITRVSLELRFPKAKH
;
A
#
# COMPACT_ATOMS: atom_id res chain seq x y z
N MET A 1 -0.21 25.82 -25.50
CA MET A 1 1.11 25.39 -25.02
C MET A 1 1.06 23.88 -24.91
N ILE A 2 2.01 23.15 -25.49
CA ILE A 2 2.09 21.70 -25.33
C ILE A 2 2.58 21.47 -23.90
N THR A 3 1.66 21.21 -22.97
CA THR A 3 2.00 20.69 -21.65
C THR A 3 2.75 19.39 -21.88
N SER A 4 3.97 19.25 -21.34
CA SER A 4 4.66 17.97 -21.43
C SER A 4 3.83 16.97 -20.63
N HIS A 5 3.22 16.00 -21.32
CA HIS A 5 2.50 14.87 -20.69
C HIS A 5 3.44 13.89 -19.98
N GLN A 6 4.68 14.29 -19.72
CA GLN A 6 5.69 13.53 -18.99
C GLN A 6 6.46 14.47 -18.07
N LYS A 7 6.65 14.03 -16.83
CA LYS A 7 7.51 14.66 -15.82
C LYS A 7 8.28 13.56 -15.09
N GLN A 8 9.44 13.92 -14.56
CA GLN A 8 10.16 13.05 -13.64
C GLN A 8 9.64 13.30 -12.22
N CYS A 9 9.09 12.28 -11.57
CA CYS A 9 8.82 12.30 -10.14
C CYS A 9 10.16 12.13 -9.42
N LYS A 10 10.56 13.13 -8.62
CA LYS A 10 11.79 13.12 -7.81
C LYS A 10 11.39 13.12 -6.35
N LEU A 11 11.92 12.18 -5.59
CA LEU A 11 11.64 12.05 -4.16
C LEU A 11 12.88 11.53 -3.43
N PHE A 12 12.87 11.62 -2.11
CA PHE A 12 13.88 11.03 -1.24
C PHE A 12 13.26 9.85 -0.49
N LEU A 13 13.93 8.70 -0.52
CA LEU A 13 13.61 7.52 0.31
C LEU A 13 14.75 7.34 1.29
N ASP A 14 14.50 7.58 2.58
CA ASP A 14 15.51 7.46 3.65
C ASP A 14 16.78 8.31 3.35
N ASN A 15 16.57 9.54 2.87
CA ASN A 15 17.58 10.50 2.42
C ASN A 15 18.31 10.14 1.11
N GLU A 16 17.96 9.04 0.45
CA GLU A 16 18.48 8.70 -0.87
C GLU A 16 17.56 9.22 -1.97
N SER A 17 18.12 9.91 -2.96
CA SER A 17 17.37 10.37 -4.12
C SER A 17 16.85 9.17 -4.94
N TYR A 18 15.59 9.23 -5.32
CA TYR A 18 14.96 8.29 -6.23
C TYR A 18 14.11 9.04 -7.25
N ALA A 19 14.09 8.55 -8.49
CA ALA A 19 13.33 9.18 -9.55
C ALA A 19 12.82 8.17 -10.56
N PHE A 20 11.65 8.46 -11.13
CA PHE A 20 11.05 7.72 -12.22
C PHE A 20 10.18 8.64 -13.07
N ASP A 21 9.96 8.25 -14.32
CA ASP A 21 9.12 9.02 -15.24
C ASP A 21 7.64 8.70 -15.00
N VAL A 22 6.84 9.76 -14.97
CA VAL A 22 5.38 9.73 -14.87
C VAL A 22 4.83 10.42 -16.09
N LYS A 23 3.86 9.82 -16.75
CA LYS A 23 3.03 10.48 -17.74
C LYS A 23 1.65 10.77 -17.18
N GLY A 24 1.04 11.85 -17.67
CA GLY A 24 -0.30 12.28 -17.28
C GLY A 24 -0.48 13.78 -17.39
N ASP A 25 -1.66 14.25 -17.03
CA ASP A 25 -1.97 15.67 -16.91
C ASP A 25 -1.74 16.11 -15.47
N PHE A 26 -0.85 17.10 -15.31
CA PHE A 26 -0.35 17.54 -14.01
C PHE A 26 -0.99 18.86 -13.60
N PHE A 27 -1.43 18.95 -12.35
CA PHE A 27 -2.02 20.16 -11.79
C PHE A 27 -1.73 20.26 -10.29
N TRP A 28 -1.78 21.49 -9.78
CA TRP A 28 -1.85 21.76 -8.35
C TRP A 28 -3.32 21.67 -7.94
N GLY A 29 -3.62 21.00 -6.84
CA GLY A 29 -5.00 20.81 -6.38
C GLY A 29 -5.69 22.10 -5.92
N GLU A 30 -6.92 21.96 -5.45
CA GLU A 30 -7.72 23.06 -4.93
C GLU A 30 -7.29 23.48 -3.51
N GLU A 31 -7.67 24.68 -3.09
CA GLU A 31 -7.40 25.16 -1.72
C GLU A 31 -8.32 24.46 -0.70
N GLU A 32 -8.01 23.20 -0.41
CA GLU A 32 -8.75 22.36 0.53
C GLU A 32 -7.82 21.41 1.30
N LEU A 33 -8.17 21.14 2.55
CA LEU A 33 -7.55 20.08 3.35
C LEU A 33 -8.51 18.89 3.39
N LEU A 34 -8.11 17.77 2.77
CA LEU A 34 -8.94 16.57 2.71
C LEU A 34 -9.06 15.86 4.07
N PHE A 35 -8.02 15.94 4.90
CA PHE A 35 -8.02 15.35 6.24
C PHE A 35 -8.85 16.18 7.22
N LYS A 36 -9.89 15.58 7.80
CA LYS A 36 -10.72 16.20 8.84
C LYS A 36 -10.03 16.05 10.20
N GLU A 37 -9.83 17.13 10.95
CA GLU A 37 -9.13 17.07 12.24
C GLU A 37 -9.91 16.28 13.30
N ASP A 38 -11.23 16.47 13.33
CA ASP A 38 -12.13 15.81 14.28
C ASP A 38 -12.84 14.60 13.64
N ASP A 39 -13.20 13.63 14.49
CA ASP A 39 -13.95 12.42 14.14
C ASP A 39 -13.41 11.61 12.94
N ASN A 40 -12.12 11.75 12.58
CA ASN A 40 -11.48 10.84 11.66
C ASN A 40 -11.02 9.54 12.38
N ILE A 41 -10.56 8.56 11.60
CA ILE A 41 -10.16 7.24 12.10
C ILE A 41 -8.97 7.23 13.08
N ILE A 42 -8.14 8.28 13.06
CA ILE A 42 -6.96 8.44 13.93
C ILE A 42 -7.11 9.60 14.93
N SER A 43 -8.28 10.22 15.04
CA SER A 43 -8.48 11.44 15.85
C SER A 43 -8.22 11.25 17.35
N LYS A 44 -8.36 10.02 17.86
CA LYS A 44 -8.09 9.65 19.26
C LYS A 44 -6.63 9.35 19.56
N MET A 45 -5.76 9.37 18.55
CA MET A 45 -4.39 8.88 18.65
C MET A 45 -3.37 9.98 18.96
N ASP A 46 -2.36 9.66 19.77
CA ASP A 46 -1.25 10.56 20.10
C ASP A 46 -0.33 10.83 18.90
N TRP A 47 -0.25 9.87 17.98
CA TRP A 47 0.51 9.92 16.72
C TRP A 47 -0.26 10.57 15.56
N LYS A 48 -1.37 11.26 15.84
CA LYS A 48 -2.20 11.87 14.78
C LYS A 48 -1.42 12.85 13.91
N LYS A 49 -0.41 13.53 14.45
CA LYS A 49 0.40 14.51 13.71
C LYS A 49 1.31 13.85 12.68
N GLU A 50 1.81 12.66 12.97
CA GLU A 50 2.64 11.85 12.09
C GLU A 50 1.76 11.16 11.03
N GLY A 51 0.54 10.80 11.41
CA GLY A 51 -0.46 10.15 10.55
C GLY A 51 -0.26 8.65 10.38
N TYR A 52 0.71 8.06 11.08
CA TYR A 52 0.93 6.63 11.11
C TYR A 52 1.54 6.16 12.43
N LYS A 53 1.45 4.86 12.70
CA LYS A 53 2.17 4.17 13.78
C LYS A 53 2.42 2.71 13.42
N VAL A 54 3.60 2.22 13.84
CA VAL A 54 3.87 0.78 13.88
C VAL A 54 3.31 0.20 15.17
N VAL A 55 2.57 -0.89 15.07
CA VAL A 55 1.91 -1.55 16.20
C VAL A 55 2.15 -3.05 16.19
N GLN A 56 2.12 -3.67 17.37
CA GLN A 56 2.04 -5.12 17.47
C GLN A 56 0.71 -5.59 16.87
N ALA A 57 0.78 -6.42 15.84
CA ALA A 57 -0.38 -6.87 15.09
C ALA A 57 -0.73 -8.32 15.35
N PHE A 58 0.24 -9.18 15.70
CA PHE A 58 0.05 -10.63 15.82
C PHE A 58 0.60 -11.17 17.13
N TYR A 59 0.01 -12.24 17.63
CA TYR A 59 0.47 -12.96 18.82
C TYR A 59 0.69 -14.45 18.52
N ASN A 60 1.58 -15.08 19.28
CA ASN A 60 1.86 -16.51 19.17
C ASN A 60 2.16 -16.94 17.72
N ASP A 61 1.39 -17.90 17.19
CA ASP A 61 1.57 -18.46 15.85
C ASP A 61 0.81 -17.72 14.73
N GLU A 62 0.03 -16.67 15.07
CA GLU A 62 -0.87 -16.01 14.11
C GLU A 62 -0.14 -15.50 12.87
N PHE A 63 1.03 -14.87 13.05
CA PHE A 63 1.83 -14.38 11.93
C PHE A 63 2.25 -15.51 10.98
N SER A 64 2.69 -16.64 11.55
CA SER A 64 3.08 -17.81 10.75
C SER A 64 1.91 -18.40 9.96
N ARG A 65 0.71 -18.43 10.56
CA ARG A 65 -0.53 -18.86 9.89
C ARG A 65 -0.92 -17.91 8.77
N LEU A 66 -0.85 -16.59 8.99
CA LEU A 66 -1.12 -15.58 7.95
C LEU A 66 -0.12 -15.68 6.79
N LYS A 67 1.18 -15.84 7.10
CA LYS A 67 2.23 -16.02 6.09
C LYS A 67 1.98 -17.28 5.25
N LYS A 68 1.56 -18.38 5.88
CA LYS A 68 1.16 -19.62 5.19
C LYS A 68 -0.08 -19.40 4.30
N ALA A 69 -1.13 -18.77 4.81
CA ALA A 69 -2.33 -18.45 4.03
C ALA A 69 -2.01 -17.57 2.82
N THR A 70 -1.17 -16.55 3.00
CA THR A 70 -0.69 -15.67 1.93
C THR A 70 0.12 -16.44 0.88
N THR A 71 1.02 -17.32 1.33
CA THR A 71 1.82 -18.18 0.45
C THR A 71 0.93 -19.08 -0.41
N ASN A 72 -0.04 -19.75 0.22
CA ASN A 72 -0.99 -20.61 -0.47
C ASN A 72 -1.82 -19.83 -1.50
N GLN A 73 -2.22 -18.60 -1.19
CA GLN A 73 -2.99 -17.78 -2.13
C GLN A 73 -2.17 -17.31 -3.33
N ILE A 74 -0.87 -17.02 -3.14
CA ILE A 74 0.03 -16.73 -4.26
C ILE A 74 0.24 -17.98 -5.12
N ILE A 75 0.44 -19.16 -4.53
CA ILE A 75 0.55 -20.43 -5.27
C ILE A 75 -0.72 -20.68 -6.11
N LYS A 76 -1.91 -20.50 -5.52
CA LYS A 76 -3.18 -20.62 -6.25
C LYS A 76 -3.25 -19.66 -7.44
N ALA A 77 -2.82 -18.41 -7.27
CA ALA A 77 -2.79 -17.43 -8.37
C ALA A 77 -1.81 -17.81 -9.50
N ILE A 78 -0.65 -18.38 -9.15
CA ILE A 78 0.34 -18.91 -10.11
C ILE A 78 -0.28 -20.09 -10.89
N GLN A 79 -0.88 -21.05 -10.19
CA GLN A 79 -1.50 -22.24 -10.77
C GLN A 79 -2.70 -21.90 -11.66
N ALA A 80 -3.57 -20.97 -11.23
CA ALA A 80 -4.71 -20.50 -12.01
C ALA A 80 -4.30 -19.90 -13.38
N ASN A 81 -3.05 -19.44 -13.48
CA ASN A 81 -2.48 -18.89 -14.70
C ASN A 81 -1.60 -19.89 -15.48
N ASN A 82 -1.62 -21.17 -15.11
CA ASN A 82 -0.81 -22.25 -15.70
C ASN A 82 0.69 -21.95 -15.71
N ILE A 83 1.18 -21.22 -14.71
CA ILE A 83 2.61 -20.95 -14.55
C ILE A 83 3.25 -22.17 -13.86
N PRO A 84 4.27 -22.81 -14.45
CA PRO A 84 4.95 -23.94 -13.84
C PRO A 84 5.53 -23.58 -12.48
N CYS A 85 5.07 -24.28 -11.44
CA CYS A 85 5.53 -24.10 -10.07
C CYS A 85 5.27 -25.40 -9.31
N ASP A 86 6.27 -25.86 -8.57
CA ASP A 86 6.10 -26.94 -7.60
C ASP A 86 5.72 -26.33 -6.25
N PRO A 87 4.48 -26.54 -5.76
CA PRO A 87 4.03 -25.98 -4.50
C PRO A 87 4.85 -26.43 -3.29
N ASP A 88 5.44 -27.63 -3.34
CA ASP A 88 6.16 -28.21 -2.20
C ASP A 88 7.54 -27.57 -1.99
N THR A 89 8.09 -26.96 -3.05
CA THR A 89 9.39 -26.29 -3.04
C THR A 89 9.30 -24.77 -3.22
N PHE A 90 8.09 -24.23 -3.41
CA PHE A 90 7.87 -22.80 -3.59
C PHE A 90 8.24 -21.99 -2.35
N CYS A 91 8.94 -20.88 -2.57
CA CYS A 91 9.31 -19.92 -1.53
C CYS A 91 8.92 -18.50 -1.96
N LEU A 92 8.24 -17.75 -1.08
CA LEU A 92 7.84 -16.37 -1.35
C LEU A 92 9.02 -15.46 -1.72
N ALA A 93 10.15 -15.60 -1.02
CA ALA A 93 11.35 -14.82 -1.29
C ALA A 93 11.86 -15.04 -2.73
N LYS A 94 11.57 -16.20 -3.31
CA LYS A 94 12.00 -16.63 -4.66
C LYS A 94 10.89 -16.60 -5.70
N TYR A 95 9.78 -15.92 -5.41
CA TYR A 95 8.69 -15.73 -6.38
C TYR A 95 9.18 -15.23 -7.75
N HIS A 96 10.17 -14.35 -7.78
CA HIS A 96 10.73 -13.79 -9.02
C HIS A 96 11.48 -14.82 -9.89
N GLU A 97 11.89 -15.97 -9.34
CA GLU A 97 12.48 -17.08 -10.10
C GLU A 97 11.41 -17.92 -10.80
N VAL A 98 10.20 -17.95 -10.25
CA VAL A 98 9.03 -18.65 -10.83
C VAL A 98 8.28 -17.76 -11.82
N VAL A 99 8.08 -16.49 -11.46
CA VAL A 99 7.33 -15.51 -12.25
C VAL A 99 8.29 -14.49 -12.85
N THR A 100 8.87 -14.87 -13.98
CA THR A 100 10.06 -14.24 -14.56
C THR A 100 9.79 -13.08 -15.51
N THR A 101 8.54 -12.85 -15.94
CA THR A 101 8.19 -11.79 -16.90
C THR A 101 7.11 -10.87 -16.35
N ASN A 102 7.06 -9.62 -16.84
CA ASN A 102 6.03 -8.65 -16.46
C ASN A 102 4.63 -9.14 -16.80
N ALA A 103 4.45 -9.85 -17.92
CA ALA A 103 3.16 -10.40 -18.33
C ALA A 103 2.66 -11.47 -17.34
N LEU A 104 3.55 -12.38 -16.90
CA LEU A 104 3.19 -13.38 -15.89
C LEU A 104 2.97 -12.73 -14.52
N HIS A 105 3.77 -11.74 -14.15
CA HIS A 105 3.58 -10.99 -12.90
C HIS A 105 2.23 -10.27 -12.89
N GLY A 106 1.86 -9.59 -13.98
CA GLY A 106 0.55 -8.94 -14.13
C GLY A 106 -0.62 -9.89 -13.91
N LYS A 107 -0.56 -11.10 -14.49
CA LYS A 107 -1.57 -12.16 -14.30
C LYS A 107 -1.73 -12.60 -12.84
N VAL A 108 -0.64 -12.70 -12.09
CA VAL A 108 -0.71 -13.02 -10.66
C VAL A 108 -1.30 -11.84 -9.89
N ILE A 109 -0.83 -10.61 -10.17
CA ILE A 109 -1.31 -9.38 -9.52
C ILE A 109 -2.81 -9.14 -9.77
N GLU A 110 -3.34 -9.50 -10.94
CA GLU A 110 -4.77 -9.40 -11.23
C GLU A 110 -5.64 -10.16 -10.23
N ILE A 111 -5.17 -11.31 -9.74
CA ILE A 111 -5.84 -12.10 -8.71
C ILE A 111 -5.54 -11.51 -7.33
N THR A 112 -4.26 -11.26 -7.02
CA THR A 112 -3.85 -10.92 -5.66
C THR A 112 -4.22 -9.51 -5.20
N LYS A 113 -4.62 -8.61 -6.12
CA LYS A 113 -5.04 -7.24 -5.79
C LYS A 113 -6.52 -7.08 -5.40
N ASN A 114 -7.31 -8.16 -5.45
CA ASN A 114 -8.75 -8.11 -5.26
C ASN A 114 -9.25 -9.38 -4.57
N LEU A 115 -8.73 -9.64 -3.38
CA LEU A 115 -9.09 -10.77 -2.54
C LEU A 115 -10.14 -10.36 -1.49
N GLU A 116 -10.88 -11.35 -1.00
CA GLU A 116 -11.82 -11.24 0.10
C GLU A 116 -11.37 -12.12 1.28
N ASN A 117 -11.99 -11.95 2.45
CA ASN A 117 -11.69 -12.74 3.65
C ASN A 117 -11.75 -14.26 3.37
N LYS A 118 -12.73 -14.70 2.56
CA LYS A 118 -12.92 -16.12 2.19
C LYS A 118 -11.75 -16.71 1.40
N ASP A 119 -10.91 -15.88 0.78
CA ASP A 119 -9.78 -16.34 -0.04
C ASP A 119 -8.55 -16.67 0.80
N LEU A 120 -8.49 -16.17 2.04
CA LEU A 120 -7.41 -16.44 2.97
C LEU A 120 -7.88 -17.39 4.08
N ASP A 121 -7.08 -18.41 4.36
CA ASP A 121 -7.27 -19.30 5.51
C ASP A 121 -6.74 -18.61 6.80
N PHE A 122 -7.29 -17.45 7.09
CA PHE A 122 -6.96 -16.62 8.25
C PHE A 122 -8.14 -15.69 8.59
N ASP A 123 -8.46 -15.57 9.87
CA ASP A 123 -9.55 -14.69 10.32
C ASP A 123 -9.09 -13.22 10.35
N ILE A 124 -9.44 -12.49 9.29
CA ILE A 124 -9.12 -11.07 9.13
C ILE A 124 -9.93 -10.19 10.11
N GLU A 125 -11.09 -10.65 10.56
CA GLU A 125 -11.95 -9.86 11.47
C GLU A 125 -11.30 -9.70 12.85
N VAL A 126 -10.52 -10.69 13.29
CA VAL A 126 -9.70 -10.59 14.51
C VAL A 126 -8.71 -9.43 14.43
N LEU A 127 -8.16 -9.13 13.24
CA LEU A 127 -7.29 -7.97 13.05
C LEU A 127 -8.07 -6.66 13.10
N ALA A 128 -9.26 -6.61 12.48
CA ALA A 128 -10.13 -5.44 12.55
C ALA A 128 -10.47 -5.09 14.00
N GLN A 129 -10.89 -6.07 14.82
CA GLN A 129 -11.18 -5.90 16.24
C GLN A 129 -9.96 -5.39 17.03
N ARG A 130 -8.78 -5.98 16.78
CA ARG A 130 -7.54 -5.63 17.46
C ARG A 130 -7.09 -4.21 17.15
N PHE A 131 -7.11 -3.81 15.87
CA PHE A 131 -6.79 -2.44 15.49
C PHE A 131 -7.85 -1.45 15.94
N GLY A 132 -9.12 -1.88 16.00
CA GLY A 132 -10.19 -1.09 16.59
C GLY A 132 -9.96 -0.79 18.06
N ALA A 133 -9.54 -1.77 18.85
CA ALA A 133 -9.16 -1.56 20.25
C ALA A 133 -7.99 -0.57 20.40
N ILE A 134 -7.00 -0.61 19.50
CA ILE A 134 -5.89 0.36 19.47
C ILE A 134 -6.40 1.77 19.15
N LEU A 135 -7.28 1.90 18.15
CA LEU A 135 -7.78 3.18 17.65
C LEU A 135 -8.93 3.76 18.50
N GLY A 136 -9.53 2.96 19.38
CA GLY A 136 -10.70 3.32 20.17
C GLY A 136 -11.98 3.39 19.33
N TYR A 137 -12.10 2.59 18.29
CA TYR A 137 -13.28 2.50 17.41
C TYR A 137 -13.62 1.03 17.14
N ASP A 138 -14.90 0.74 16.94
CA ASP A 138 -15.30 -0.53 16.36
C ASP A 138 -14.98 -0.49 14.86
N LEU A 139 -14.22 -1.47 14.38
CA LEU A 139 -13.87 -1.61 12.97
C LEU A 139 -14.43 -2.92 12.42
N THR A 140 -14.54 -2.98 11.10
CA THR A 140 -14.91 -4.21 10.39
C THR A 140 -14.07 -4.39 9.13
N SER A 141 -13.96 -5.64 8.67
CA SER A 141 -13.41 -5.94 7.34
C SER A 141 -14.39 -5.70 6.17
N TRP A 142 -15.68 -5.47 6.45
CA TRP A 142 -16.69 -5.21 5.44
C TRP A 142 -16.66 -3.75 4.94
N ILE A 143 -16.60 -3.56 3.62
CA ILE A 143 -16.65 -2.23 3.00
C ILE A 143 -17.99 -2.08 2.29
N GLU A 144 -18.82 -1.18 2.81
CA GLU A 144 -20.21 -1.02 2.37
C GLU A 144 -20.29 -0.63 0.89
N GLU A 145 -19.46 0.30 0.44
CA GLU A 145 -19.48 0.78 -0.95
C GLU A 145 -19.03 -0.29 -1.95
N LEU A 146 -18.26 -1.29 -1.50
CA LEU A 146 -17.82 -2.42 -2.32
C LEU A 146 -18.70 -3.67 -2.16
N GLN A 147 -19.55 -3.71 -1.13
CA GLN A 147 -20.34 -4.88 -0.73
C GLN A 147 -19.48 -6.15 -0.56
N LYS A 148 -18.28 -5.98 -0.01
CA LYS A 148 -17.32 -7.06 0.27
C LYS A 148 -16.17 -6.58 1.15
N SER A 149 -15.41 -7.53 1.70
CA SER A 149 -14.06 -7.26 2.20
C SER A 149 -13.08 -7.01 1.05
N HIS A 150 -12.01 -6.26 1.31
CA HIS A 150 -11.00 -5.96 0.29
C HIS A 150 -9.59 -6.15 0.84
N ILE A 151 -8.88 -7.14 0.30
CA ILE A 151 -7.54 -7.53 0.69
C ILE A 151 -6.65 -7.49 -0.56
N GLN A 152 -5.43 -6.96 -0.40
CA GLN A 152 -4.45 -6.97 -1.47
C GLN A 152 -3.14 -7.59 -0.99
N ILE A 153 -2.64 -8.60 -1.68
CA ILE A 153 -1.25 -9.03 -1.55
C ILE A 153 -0.44 -8.27 -2.58
N ARG A 154 0.45 -7.40 -2.10
CA ARG A 154 1.44 -6.71 -2.91
C ARG A 154 2.67 -7.57 -3.05
N ILE A 155 3.14 -7.72 -4.27
CA ILE A 155 4.34 -8.47 -4.61
C ILE A 155 5.25 -7.53 -5.40
N SER A 156 6.48 -7.32 -4.94
CA SER A 156 7.45 -6.46 -5.61
C SER A 156 8.73 -7.24 -5.84
N ARG A 157 9.07 -7.51 -7.10
CA ARG A 157 10.27 -8.29 -7.46
C ARG A 157 11.55 -7.46 -7.24
N PRO A 158 12.69 -8.09 -6.94
CA PRO A 158 13.97 -7.39 -6.78
C PRO A 158 14.28 -6.47 -7.96
N ASN A 159 14.75 -5.25 -7.69
CA ASN A 159 15.22 -4.30 -8.70
C ASN A 159 14.21 -4.02 -9.83
N SER A 160 12.92 -4.11 -9.53
CA SER A 160 11.83 -3.84 -10.47
C SER A 160 11.06 -2.58 -10.10
N LEU A 161 10.27 -2.07 -11.04
CA LEU A 161 9.34 -0.97 -10.83
C LEU A 161 7.93 -1.47 -10.48
N ASP A 162 7.84 -2.62 -9.78
CA ASP A 162 6.60 -3.18 -9.25
C ASP A 162 6.15 -2.35 -8.01
N ILE A 163 5.80 -1.09 -8.24
CA ILE A 163 5.45 -0.10 -7.22
C ILE A 163 4.14 0.62 -7.57
N ASN A 164 3.41 1.07 -6.55
CA ASN A 164 2.48 2.19 -6.76
C ASN A 164 3.26 3.51 -6.68
N PRO A 165 2.85 4.56 -7.41
CA PRO A 165 3.38 5.90 -7.19
C PRO A 165 3.11 6.39 -5.76
N PRO A 166 3.77 7.47 -5.30
CA PRO A 166 3.31 8.23 -4.15
C PRO A 166 1.86 8.68 -4.37
N HIS A 167 0.97 8.41 -3.44
CA HIS A 167 -0.45 8.74 -3.53
C HIS A 167 -1.09 8.84 -2.14
N ARG A 168 -2.33 9.34 -2.12
CA ARG A 168 -3.27 9.21 -1.00
C ARG A 168 -4.38 8.26 -1.43
N ASP A 169 -4.77 7.34 -0.55
CA ASP A 169 -5.93 6.47 -0.81
C ASP A 169 -7.25 7.25 -0.68
N GLY A 170 -7.29 8.25 0.20
CA GLY A 170 -8.46 9.10 0.47
C GLY A 170 -8.91 9.96 -0.72
N TYR A 171 -8.22 9.92 -1.87
CA TYR A 171 -8.77 10.46 -3.12
C TYR A 171 -9.99 9.70 -3.63
N LEU A 172 -10.20 8.47 -3.15
CA LEU A 172 -11.40 7.70 -3.41
C LEU A 172 -12.28 7.84 -2.18
N SER A 173 -13.48 8.42 -2.34
CA SER A 173 -14.34 8.82 -1.22
C SER A 173 -14.68 7.67 -0.26
N TYR A 174 -14.87 6.46 -0.77
CA TYR A 174 -15.15 5.28 0.05
C TYR A 174 -13.97 4.82 0.92
N TRP A 175 -12.79 5.44 0.77
CA TRP A 175 -11.65 5.25 1.64
C TRP A 175 -11.42 6.42 2.62
N GLU A 176 -12.32 7.39 2.75
CA GLU A 176 -12.08 8.54 3.65
C GLU A 176 -12.07 8.17 5.14
N ASP A 177 -12.92 7.21 5.54
CA ASP A 177 -13.14 6.82 6.95
C ASP A 177 -12.63 5.40 7.28
N ILE A 178 -11.59 4.95 6.57
CA ILE A 178 -10.91 3.67 6.85
C ILE A 178 -9.57 3.89 7.55
N ILE A 179 -9.08 2.87 8.25
CA ILE A 179 -7.64 2.77 8.53
C ILE A 179 -6.99 1.90 7.45
N ASN A 180 -5.87 2.37 6.90
CA ASN A 180 -5.01 1.53 6.09
C ASN A 180 -4.06 0.75 6.99
N VAL A 181 -3.94 -0.55 6.72
CA VAL A 181 -3.02 -1.46 7.41
C VAL A 181 -2.08 -2.07 6.40
N TRP A 182 -0.78 -1.93 6.63
CA TRP A 182 0.25 -2.61 5.86
C TRP A 182 0.95 -3.64 6.74
N VAL A 183 0.94 -4.90 6.32
CA VAL A 183 1.57 -6.01 7.05
C VAL A 183 2.74 -6.57 6.25
N PRO A 184 3.98 -6.56 6.79
CA PRO A 184 5.11 -7.22 6.16
C PRO A 184 4.94 -8.75 6.19
N ILE A 185 5.15 -9.45 5.07
CA ILE A 185 5.01 -10.92 5.02
C ILE A 185 6.34 -11.60 4.69
N GLU A 186 7.04 -11.11 3.67
CA GLU A 186 8.32 -11.67 3.23
C GLU A 186 9.19 -10.57 2.61
N GLY A 187 10.49 -10.62 2.88
CA GLY A 187 11.45 -9.70 2.28
C GLY A 187 11.24 -8.21 2.58
N CYS A 188 10.42 -7.87 3.59
CA CYS A 188 10.19 -6.51 4.05
C CYS A 188 11.29 -6.10 5.04
N ASN A 189 12.10 -5.11 4.67
CA ASN A 189 13.21 -4.59 5.47
C ASN A 189 13.47 -3.12 5.13
N GLU A 190 14.53 -2.52 5.66
CA GLU A 190 14.92 -1.12 5.43
C GLU A 190 15.11 -0.77 3.94
N ARG A 191 15.31 -1.77 3.09
CA ARG A 191 15.53 -1.60 1.64
C ARG A 191 14.25 -1.72 0.82
N SER A 192 13.12 -2.08 1.41
CA SER A 192 11.93 -2.53 0.67
C SER A 192 10.59 -2.29 1.36
N SER A 193 10.59 -1.90 2.64
CA SER A 193 9.40 -1.53 3.41
C SER A 193 8.65 -0.35 2.76
N LEU A 194 7.36 -0.25 3.05
CA LEU A 194 6.50 0.84 2.57
C LEU A 194 7.01 2.19 3.09
N PRO A 195 7.37 3.12 2.18
CA PRO A 195 7.67 4.50 2.54
C PRO A 195 6.40 5.30 2.84
N VAL A 196 6.51 6.22 3.79
CA VAL A 196 5.47 7.20 4.13
C VAL A 196 6.08 8.60 4.25
N PHE A 197 5.29 9.62 3.93
CA PHE A 197 5.63 11.01 4.18
C PHE A 197 4.92 11.48 5.46
N SER A 198 5.62 11.44 6.58
CA SER A 198 5.07 11.82 7.90
C SER A 198 4.42 13.20 7.87
N GLY A 199 3.23 13.34 8.47
CA GLY A 199 2.48 14.60 8.55
C GLY A 199 1.89 15.08 7.22
N SER A 200 2.11 14.37 6.12
CA SER A 200 1.66 14.82 4.81
C SER A 200 0.14 14.89 4.66
N HIS A 201 -0.63 14.20 5.49
CA HIS A 201 -2.09 14.30 5.53
C HIS A 201 -2.59 15.69 5.96
N LEU A 202 -1.74 16.52 6.56
CA LEU A 202 -2.03 17.90 6.96
C LEU A 202 -1.70 18.93 5.87
N ILE A 203 -1.21 18.50 4.71
CA ILE A 203 -0.86 19.37 3.59
C ILE A 203 -2.11 19.58 2.71
N PRO A 204 -2.55 20.83 2.47
CA PRO A 204 -3.68 21.11 1.61
C PRO A 204 -3.38 20.81 0.14
N GLU A 205 -4.41 20.52 -0.65
CA GLU A 205 -4.29 20.03 -2.03
C GLU A 205 -3.65 21.06 -2.97
N ASN A 206 -3.83 22.35 -2.74
CA ASN A 206 -3.17 23.43 -3.48
C ASN A 206 -1.66 23.50 -3.25
N GLU A 207 -1.13 22.75 -2.29
CA GLU A 207 0.30 22.57 -2.06
C GLU A 207 0.85 21.26 -2.64
N ILE A 208 0.01 20.44 -3.29
CA ILE A 208 0.36 19.14 -3.88
C ILE A 208 0.30 19.21 -5.40
N LEU A 209 1.41 18.87 -6.08
CA LEU A 209 1.41 18.63 -7.52
C LEU A 209 1.11 17.16 -7.78
N ARG A 210 0.06 16.87 -8.54
CA ARG A 210 -0.33 15.49 -8.87
C ARG A 210 -0.91 15.35 -10.27
N THR A 211 -1.08 14.11 -10.69
CA THR A 211 -1.84 13.79 -11.91
C THR A 211 -3.34 13.76 -11.65
N GLU A 212 -4.14 13.77 -12.71
CA GLU A 212 -5.57 13.41 -12.61
C GLU A 212 -5.77 11.95 -12.17
N SER A 213 -6.95 11.67 -11.61
CA SER A 213 -7.38 10.30 -11.30
C SER A 213 -7.45 9.48 -12.58
N LYS A 214 -6.95 8.24 -12.55
CA LYS A 214 -6.75 7.40 -13.74
C LYS A 214 -5.87 8.04 -14.82
N GLY A 215 -5.05 9.04 -14.47
CA GLY A 215 -4.21 9.79 -15.41
C GLY A 215 -2.71 9.47 -15.31
N ALA A 216 -2.26 8.78 -14.27
CA ALA A 216 -0.84 8.45 -14.10
C ALA A 216 -0.46 7.17 -14.86
N GLU A 217 0.47 7.28 -15.81
CA GLU A 217 1.13 6.12 -16.43
C GLU A 217 2.60 6.08 -16.00
N ILE A 218 3.04 4.94 -15.47
CA ILE A 218 4.42 4.68 -15.07
C ILE A 218 4.86 3.36 -15.70
N ASN A 219 5.91 3.42 -16.53
CA ASN A 219 6.43 2.25 -17.26
C ASN A 219 5.34 1.50 -18.06
N GLY A 220 4.42 2.25 -18.69
CA GLY A 220 3.31 1.69 -19.48
C GLY A 220 2.13 1.17 -18.66
N ASN A 221 2.19 1.20 -17.33
CA ASN A 221 1.09 0.80 -16.46
C ASN A 221 0.25 2.02 -16.07
N LEU A 222 -1.06 1.95 -16.29
CA LEU A 222 -2.01 2.98 -15.87
C LEU A 222 -2.42 2.77 -14.41
N TYR A 223 -2.30 3.80 -13.60
CA TYR A 223 -2.67 3.80 -12.18
C TYR A 223 -3.99 4.54 -11.97
N TYR A 224 -4.84 3.97 -11.12
CA TYR A 224 -6.15 4.55 -10.80
C TYR A 224 -6.05 5.74 -9.86
N VAL A 225 -5.14 5.66 -8.88
CA VAL A 225 -4.85 6.74 -7.95
C VAL A 225 -3.98 7.80 -8.62
N PRO A 226 -4.21 9.09 -8.34
CA PRO A 226 -3.28 10.17 -8.70
C PRO A 226 -1.85 9.86 -8.26
N CYS A 227 -0.88 10.07 -9.15
CA CYS A 227 0.52 10.13 -8.75
C CYS A 227 0.78 11.52 -8.18
N ILE A 228 1.27 11.58 -6.95
CA ILE A 228 1.78 12.81 -6.31
C ILE A 228 3.27 12.94 -6.63
N LEU A 229 3.67 14.08 -7.17
CA LEU A 229 5.03 14.31 -7.64
C LEU A 229 5.87 15.08 -6.63
N GLU A 230 5.34 16.19 -6.11
CA GLU A 230 6.04 17.11 -5.24
C GLU A 230 5.06 17.98 -4.44
N THR A 231 5.62 18.72 -3.48
CA THR A 231 4.92 19.79 -2.76
C THR A 231 5.41 21.16 -3.22
N LYS A 232 4.70 22.24 -2.90
CA LYS A 232 5.23 23.61 -3.11
C LYS A 232 6.54 23.87 -2.36
N SER A 233 6.80 23.14 -1.27
CA SER A 233 8.05 23.18 -0.52
C SER A 233 9.19 22.39 -1.18
N GLY A 234 8.92 21.67 -2.27
CA GLY A 234 9.90 20.90 -3.04
C GLY A 234 9.64 19.39 -3.06
N PRO A 235 10.65 18.59 -3.43
CA PRO A 235 10.56 17.15 -3.52
C PRO A 235 10.12 16.50 -2.21
N ILE A 236 9.31 15.46 -2.32
CA ILE A 236 8.80 14.73 -1.14
C ILE A 236 9.92 13.88 -0.53
N SER A 237 10.03 13.93 0.79
CA SER A 237 10.96 13.11 1.56
C SER A 237 10.19 12.09 2.39
N MET A 238 10.36 10.82 2.04
CA MET A 238 9.67 9.69 2.65
C MET A 238 10.65 8.87 3.49
N LEU A 239 10.14 8.31 4.57
CA LEU A 239 10.87 7.42 5.47
C LEU A 239 10.21 6.05 5.44
N ARG A 240 10.98 4.99 5.69
CA ARG A 240 10.46 3.62 5.86
C ARG A 240 10.36 3.26 7.33
N PRO A 241 9.15 3.19 7.92
CA PRO A 241 8.98 2.81 9.34
C PRO A 241 9.47 1.40 9.69
N ASN A 242 9.65 0.53 8.69
CA ASN A 242 10.24 -0.81 8.78
C ASN A 242 9.70 -1.68 9.94
N PRO A 243 8.38 -1.96 9.97
CA PRO A 243 7.81 -2.83 11.00
C PRO A 243 8.41 -4.25 10.89
N MET A 244 8.63 -4.86 12.05
CA MET A 244 9.20 -6.20 12.18
C MET A 244 8.15 -7.30 11.94
N GLU A 245 8.59 -8.55 11.89
CA GLU A 245 7.67 -9.69 11.86
C GLU A 245 6.72 -9.65 13.06
N GLY A 246 5.42 -9.81 12.80
CA GLY A 246 4.37 -9.70 13.84
C GLY A 246 3.87 -8.28 14.10
N GLU A 247 4.49 -7.25 13.51
CA GLU A 247 4.02 -5.87 13.56
C GLU A 247 3.26 -5.48 12.28
N ALA A 248 2.51 -4.39 12.34
CA ALA A 248 1.88 -3.77 11.18
C ALA A 248 2.03 -2.25 11.25
N LEU A 249 1.98 -1.61 10.08
CA LEU A 249 1.92 -0.16 9.95
C LEU A 249 0.45 0.26 9.77
N LEU A 250 -0.08 1.03 10.72
CA LEU A 250 -1.37 1.70 10.61
C LEU A 250 -1.17 3.13 10.12
N PHE A 251 -1.95 3.58 9.17
CA PHE A 251 -1.87 4.95 8.67
C PHE A 251 -3.20 5.49 8.12
N THR A 252 -3.37 6.81 8.21
CA THR A 252 -4.54 7.50 7.64
C THR A 252 -4.55 7.38 6.10
N PRO A 253 -5.72 7.24 5.47
CA PRO A 253 -5.86 7.20 4.00
C PRO A 253 -5.36 8.47 3.31
N PHE A 254 -5.22 9.57 4.05
CA PHE A 254 -4.73 10.85 3.57
C PHE A 254 -3.20 11.00 3.66
N LEU A 255 -2.49 10.02 4.22
CA LEU A 255 -1.02 10.04 4.28
C LEU A 255 -0.45 9.69 2.91
N ILE A 256 0.47 10.51 2.41
CA ILE A 256 1.21 10.22 1.18
C ILE A 256 2.11 9.02 1.46
N HIS A 257 1.90 7.94 0.71
CA HIS A 257 2.64 6.68 0.79
C HIS A 257 2.77 6.07 -0.61
N GLY A 258 3.60 5.04 -0.75
CA GLY A 258 3.91 4.42 -2.05
C GLY A 258 5.39 4.50 -2.37
N ALA A 259 5.75 4.35 -3.65
CA ALA A 259 7.15 4.28 -4.10
C ALA A 259 7.99 3.22 -3.33
N ALA A 260 7.35 2.11 -2.96
CA ALA A 260 7.96 1.04 -2.19
C ALA A 260 8.89 0.17 -3.06
N VAL A 261 9.95 0.77 -3.60
CA VAL A 261 10.94 0.08 -4.42
C VAL A 261 11.56 -1.05 -3.63
N ASN A 262 11.59 -2.24 -4.22
CA ASN A 262 12.32 -3.36 -3.65
C ASN A 262 13.79 -3.29 -4.05
N LYS A 263 14.62 -2.67 -3.19
CA LYS A 263 16.08 -2.60 -3.37
C LYS A 263 16.81 -3.84 -2.83
N ASN A 264 16.11 -4.90 -2.43
CA ASN A 264 16.76 -6.17 -2.12
C ASN A 264 17.42 -6.75 -3.39
N THR A 265 18.52 -7.49 -3.21
CA THR A 265 19.27 -8.05 -4.35
C THR A 265 18.56 -9.24 -4.99
N ASP A 266 18.00 -10.13 -4.18
CA ASP A 266 17.56 -11.47 -4.61
C ASP A 266 16.38 -12.00 -3.75
N ILE A 267 15.57 -11.08 -3.23
CA ILE A 267 14.43 -11.38 -2.35
C ILE A 267 13.21 -10.59 -2.83
N THR A 268 12.16 -11.30 -3.23
CA THR A 268 10.86 -10.69 -3.50
C THR A 268 10.25 -10.16 -2.20
N ARG A 269 9.76 -8.91 -2.23
CA ARG A 269 9.02 -8.31 -1.13
C ARG A 269 7.54 -8.62 -1.27
N VAL A 270 6.94 -9.18 -0.23
CA VAL A 270 5.51 -9.51 -0.16
C VAL A 270 4.92 -8.86 1.07
N SER A 271 3.79 -8.18 0.90
CA SER A 271 3.07 -7.52 1.99
C SER A 271 1.55 -7.61 1.77
N LEU A 272 0.78 -7.55 2.84
CA LEU A 272 -0.67 -7.37 2.77
C LEU A 272 -1.04 -5.90 2.97
N GLU A 273 -2.03 -5.45 2.21
CA GLU A 273 -2.77 -4.21 2.45
C GLU A 273 -4.21 -4.58 2.84
N LEU A 274 -4.63 -4.13 4.02
CA LEU A 274 -5.99 -4.27 4.53
C LEU A 274 -6.57 -2.88 4.77
N ARG A 275 -7.89 -2.78 4.65
CA ARG A 275 -8.65 -1.54 4.83
C ARG A 275 -9.82 -1.82 5.76
N PHE A 276 -9.87 -1.13 6.88
CA PHE A 276 -10.91 -1.34 7.90
C PHE A 276 -11.70 -0.05 8.14
N PRO A 277 -12.95 0.06 7.64
CA PRO A 277 -13.84 1.16 8.02
C PRO A 277 -14.27 1.08 9.48
N LYS A 278 -14.71 2.23 10.02
CA LYS A 278 -15.53 2.26 11.24
C LYS A 278 -16.81 1.44 11.00
N ALA A 279 -17.18 0.60 11.95
CA ALA A 279 -18.49 -0.03 11.94
C ALA A 279 -19.57 1.05 12.11
N LYS A 280 -20.59 1.03 11.24
CA LYS A 280 -21.77 1.88 11.37
C LYS A 280 -22.74 1.20 12.34
N HIS A 281 -23.09 1.89 13.43
CA HIS A 281 -24.14 1.50 14.37
C HIS A 281 -25.50 2.06 13.95
#